data_AF-A0A971VEJ4-F1
#
_entry.id   AF-A0A971VEJ4-F1
#
_cell.length_a   1.000
_cell.length_b   1.000
_cell.length_c   1.000
_cell.angle_alpha   90.00
_cell.angle_beta   90.00
_cell.angle_gamma   90.00
#
_symmetry.space_group_name_H-M   'P 1'
#
loop_
_entity.id
_entity.type
_entity.pdbx_description
1 polymer ?
#
loop_
_entity_poly.entity_id
_entity_poly.type
_entity_poly.pdbx_seq_one_letter_code
_entity_poly.pdbx_strand_id
1 'polypeptide(L)' 'MIKKTLYFGNPAYLSTRNEQLVVNIPEAQELDNKSGINTIPIEDIGIVITDHQQI' A
#
# COMPACT_ATOMS: atom_id res chain seq x y z
N MET A 1 3.83 11.19 17.48
CA MET A 1 3.76 10.73 16.07
C MET A 1 2.42 10.06 15.86
N ILE A 2 1.70 10.42 14.80
CA ILE A 2 0.38 9.85 14.50
C ILE A 2 0.60 8.70 13.53
N LYS A 3 0.19 7.49 13.92
CA LYS A 3 0.20 6.32 13.05
C LYS A 3 -1.02 6.35 12.11
N LYS A 4 -0.85 5.86 10.90
CA LYS A 4 -1.89 5.73 9.87
C LYS A 4 -2.55 4.36 9.97
N THR A 5 -3.85 4.33 9.69
CA THR A 5 -4.59 3.09 9.42
C THR A 5 -4.75 2.97 7.92
N LEU A 6 -4.31 1.86 7.33
CA LEU A 6 -4.46 1.57 5.91
C LEU A 6 -5.59 0.57 5.72
N TYR A 7 -6.52 0.88 4.81
CA TYR A 7 -7.65 0.03 4.49
C TYR A 7 -7.62 -0.32 2.99
N PHE A 8 -7.58 -1.60 2.68
CA PHE A 8 -7.56 -2.14 1.33
C PHE A 8 -8.90 -2.82 1.02
N GLY A 9 -9.82 -2.02 0.44
CA GLY A 9 -11.16 -2.48 -0.01
C GLY A 9 -11.26 -2.77 -1.50
N ASN A 10 -10.19 -2.59 -2.27
CA ASN A 10 -10.08 -2.91 -3.69
C ASN A 10 -8.90 -3.88 -3.90
N PRO A 11 -8.84 -4.62 -5.02
CA PRO A 11 -7.70 -5.46 -5.35
C PRO A 11 -6.39 -4.67 -5.31
N ALA A 12 -5.38 -5.20 -4.64
CA ALA A 12 -4.06 -4.59 -4.54
C ALA A 12 -3.01 -5.66 -4.26
N TYR A 13 -1.80 -5.46 -4.76
CA TYR A 13 -0.63 -6.26 -4.41
C TYR A 13 0.23 -5.47 -3.44
N LEU A 14 0.45 -6.04 -2.26
CA LEU A 14 1.27 -5.45 -1.21
C LEU A 14 2.65 -6.12 -1.18
N SER A 15 3.71 -5.32 -1.16
CA SER A 15 5.07 -5.82 -0.97
C SER A 15 5.86 -4.85 -0.10
N THR A 16 7.00 -5.28 0.45
CA THR A 16 7.85 -4.40 1.26
C THR A 16 9.22 -4.28 0.63
N ARG A 17 9.75 -3.06 0.57
CA ARG A 17 11.11 -2.79 0.08
C ARG A 17 11.69 -1.60 0.81
N ASN A 18 12.92 -1.73 1.31
CA ASN A 18 13.65 -0.65 2.00
C ASN A 18 12.83 0.01 3.13
N GLU A 19 12.22 -0.80 4.00
CA GLU A 19 11.38 -0.32 5.13
C GLU A 19 10.14 0.51 4.71
N GLN A 20 9.75 0.40 3.43
CA GLN A 20 8.53 0.96 2.88
C GLN A 20 7.57 -0.16 2.49
N LEU A 21 6.28 0.03 2.76
CA LEU A 21 5.20 -0.73 2.15
C LEU A 21 4.96 -0.19 0.74
N VAL A 22 5.05 -1.05 -0.27
CA VAL A 22 4.78 -0.77 -1.68
C VAL A 22 3.41 -1.32 -2.03
N VAL A 23 2.53 -0.46 -2.55
CA VAL A 23 1.16 -0.81 -2.95
C VAL A 23 1.04 -0.77 -4.47
N ASN A 24 0.68 -1.86 -5.12
CA ASN A 24 0.41 -1.90 -6.55
C ASN A 24 -1.07 -2.21 -6.81
N ILE A 25 -1.77 -1.33 -7.52
CA ILE A 25 -3.21 -1.49 -7.78
C ILE A 25 -3.36 -1.89 -9.25
N PRO A 26 -3.83 -3.12 -9.56
CA PRO A 26 -3.86 -3.65 -10.92
C PRO A 26 -4.73 -2.85 -11.89
N GLU A 27 -5.79 -2.23 -11.39
CA GLU A 27 -6.76 -1.45 -12.19
C GLU A 27 -6.33 0.01 -12.39
N ALA A 28 -5.35 0.49 -11.61
CA ALA A 28 -4.83 1.83 -11.73
C ALA A 28 -3.68 1.84 -12.75
N GLN A 29 -4.04 1.86 -14.04
CA GLN A 29 -3.11 1.85 -15.16
C GLN A 29 -2.17 3.09 -15.19
N GLU A 30 -2.46 4.11 -14.37
CA GLU A 30 -1.79 5.42 -14.31
C GLU A 30 -1.01 5.68 -13.00
N LEU A 31 -1.11 4.80 -11.98
CA LEU A 31 -0.26 4.91 -10.80
C LEU A 31 1.09 4.29 -11.15
N ASP A 32 1.93 5.09 -11.80
CA ASP A 32 3.28 4.74 -12.24
C ASP A 32 3.99 3.81 -11.25
N ASN A 33 4.03 2.52 -11.61
CA ASN A 33 4.87 1.51 -10.96
C ASN A 33 6.37 1.90 -10.97
N LYS A 34 6.74 2.99 -11.68
CA LYS A 34 8.08 3.57 -11.78
C LYS A 34 8.32 4.79 -10.88
N SER A 35 7.29 5.49 -10.39
CA SER A 35 7.47 6.80 -9.74
C SER A 35 7.63 6.74 -8.21
N GLY A 36 7.52 5.57 -7.58
CA GLY A 36 7.76 5.43 -6.13
C GLY A 36 6.71 6.12 -5.23
N ILE A 37 5.63 6.65 -5.83
CA ILE A 37 4.56 7.40 -5.14
C ILE A 37 3.66 6.45 -4.33
N ASN A 38 3.70 5.14 -4.59
CA ASN A 38 2.85 4.16 -3.90
C ASN A 38 3.53 3.53 -2.68
N THR A 39 4.48 4.25 -2.08
CA THR A 39 5.24 3.76 -0.93
C THR A 39 4.86 4.47 0.35
N ILE A 40 4.73 3.71 1.44
CA ILE A 40 4.36 4.22 2.77
C ILE A 40 5.41 3.72 3.76
N PRO A 41 6.05 4.60 4.56
CA PRO A 41 7.00 4.16 5.58
C PRO A 41 6.32 3.22 6.57
N ILE A 42 6.91 2.06 6.85
CA ILE A 42 6.29 1.05 7.73
C ILE A 42 6.15 1.60 9.15
N GLU A 43 7.09 2.45 9.59
CA GLU A 43 7.02 3.15 10.87
C GLU A 43 5.82 4.10 10.99
N ASP A 44 5.22 4.55 9.89
CA ASP A 44 4.03 5.39 9.95
C ASP A 44 2.75 4.54 10.04
N ILE A 45 2.81 3.23 9.86
CA ILE A 45 1.65 2.33 9.83
C ILE A 45 1.37 1.82 11.24
N GLY A 46 0.13 2.01 11.70
CA GLY A 46 -0.37 1.46 12.97
C GLY A 46 -1.20 0.20 12.75
N ILE A 47 -2.09 0.23 11.77
CA ILE A 47 -3.01 -0.88 11.45
C ILE A 47 -3.11 -1.00 9.94
N VAL A 48 -3.15 -2.24 9.45
CA VAL A 48 -3.50 -2.58 8.08
C VAL A 48 -4.73 -3.47 8.10
N ILE A 49 -5.76 -3.08 7.34
CA ILE A 49 -7.00 -3.82 7.18
C ILE A 49 -7.10 -4.27 5.72
N THR A 50 -7.15 -5.58 5.52
CA THR A 50 -7.25 -6.24 4.21
C THR A 50 -8.63 -6.85 4.08
N ASP A 51 -9.56 -6.11 3.48
CA ASP A 51 -10.96 -6.53 3.37
C ASP A 51 -11.26 -7.20 2.03
N HIS A 52 -10.59 -6.76 0.96
CA HIS A 52 -10.80 -7.31 -0.37
C HIS A 52 -10.15 -8.70 -0.52
N GLN A 53 -10.84 -9.62 -1.19
CA GLN A 53 -10.41 -11.03 -1.37
C GLN A 53 -9.12 -11.20 -2.19
N GLN A 54 -8.73 -10.17 -2.94
CA GLN A 54 -7.57 -10.16 -3.83
C GLN A 54 -6.51 -9.18 -3.30
N ILE A 55 -5.89 -9.53 -2.16
CA ILE A 55 -4.79 -8.82 -1.50
C ILE A 55 -3.55 -9.73 -1.40
#